data_AF-A0A1G8D650-F1
#
_entry.id   AF-A0A1G8D650-F1
#
_cell.length_a   1.000
_cell.length_b   1.000
_cell.length_c   1.000
_cell.angle_alpha   90.00
_cell.angle_beta   90.00
_cell.angle_gamma   90.00
#
_symmetry.space_group_name_H-M   'P 1'
#
loop_
_entity.id
_entity.type
_entity.pdbx_description
1 polymer ?
#
loop_
_entity_poly.entity_id
_entity_poly.type
_entity_poly.pdbx_seq_one_letter_code
_entity_poly.pdbx_strand_id
1 'polypeptide(L)' 'MRTSRVLDAIDKARWSRGTRLDGLRCHSDAGSPFMSVRYGERLAEIGAVPSIGSVGDSFDNALAETVNGYYKAD' A
#
# COMPACT_ATOMS: atom_id res chain seq x y z
N MET A 1 0.17 7.63 11.70
CA MET A 1 -0.71 7.78 10.51
C MET A 1 -2.03 7.04 10.78
N ARG A 2 -3.18 7.52 10.29
CA ARG A 2 -4.48 6.84 10.47
C ARG A 2 -4.74 5.89 9.29
N THR A 3 -5.33 4.72 9.56
CA THR A 3 -5.71 3.73 8.52
C THR A 3 -6.54 4.34 7.40
N SER A 4 -7.43 5.28 7.72
CA SER A 4 -8.28 5.96 6.73
C SER A 4 -7.49 6.58 5.57
N ARG A 5 -6.30 7.14 5.82
CA ARG A 5 -5.46 7.72 4.75
C ARG A 5 -4.94 6.68 3.77
N VAL A 6 -4.61 5.49 4.26
CA VAL A 6 -4.14 4.38 3.42
C VAL A 6 -5.31 3.84 2.58
N LEU A 7 -6.49 3.72 3.17
CA LEU A 7 -7.70 3.34 2.42
C LEU A 7 -8.01 4.34 1.31
N ASP A 8 -7.96 5.64 1.60
CA ASP A 8 -8.15 6.69 0.60
C ASP A 8 -7.11 6.64 -0.54
N ALA A 9 -5.89 6.16 -0.26
CA ALA A 9 -4.85 6.01 -1.27
C ALA A 9 -5.11 4.78 -2.16
N ILE A 10 -5.51 3.66 -1.56
CA ILE A 10 -5.92 2.45 -2.28
C ILE A 10 -7.11 2.75 -3.20
N ASP A 11 -8.10 3.50 -2.73
CA ASP A 11 -9.28 3.85 -3.52
C ASP A 11 -8.95 4.74 -4.72
N LYS A 12 -8.01 5.68 -4.55
CA LYS A 12 -7.49 6.47 -5.67
C LYS A 12 -6.75 5.60 -6.69
N ALA A 13 -5.91 4.68 -6.22
CA ALA A 13 -5.17 3.76 -7.09
C ALA A 13 -6.11 2.81 -7.84
N ARG A 14 -7.16 2.32 -7.18
CA ARG A 14 -8.24 1.54 -7.79
C ARG A 14 -8.95 2.36 -8.85
N TRP A 15 -9.41 3.58 -8.53
CA TRP A 15 -10.10 4.43 -9.51
C TRP A 15 -9.30 4.55 -10.81
N SER A 16 -8.00 4.84 -10.73
CA SER A 16 -7.17 5.05 -11.93
C SER A 16 -6.88 3.78 -12.73
N ARG A 17 -7.00 2.59 -12.13
CA ARG A 17 -6.57 1.31 -12.74
C ARG A 17 -7.72 0.35 -13.08
N GLY A 18 -8.90 0.55 -12.50
CA GLY A 18 -10.07 -0.29 -12.75
C GLY A 18 -10.84 -0.69 -11.50
N THR A 19 -11.94 -1.42 -11.67
CA THR A 19 -12.83 -1.72 -10.54
C THR A 19 -12.31 -2.81 -9.61
N ARG A 20 -11.63 -3.80 -10.21
CA ARG A 20 -10.93 -4.91 -9.57
C ARG A 20 -9.47 -4.88 -9.98
N LEU A 21 -8.59 -5.31 -9.09
CA LEU A 21 -7.15 -5.39 -9.24
C LEU A 21 -6.71 -6.84 -8.98
N ASP A 22 -7.34 -7.78 -9.67
CA ASP A 22 -7.06 -9.21 -9.52
C ASP A 22 -5.58 -9.53 -9.82
N GLY A 23 -4.96 -10.32 -8.94
CA GLY A 23 -3.53 -10.66 -9.05
C GLY A 23 -2.57 -9.57 -8.59
N LEU A 24 -3.07 -8.39 -8.19
CA LEU A 24 -2.23 -7.34 -7.60
C LEU A 24 -1.77 -7.74 -6.20
N ARG A 25 -0.46 -7.66 -5.97
CA ARG A 25 0.14 -7.73 -4.64
C ARG A 25 0.50 -6.32 -4.17
N CYS A 26 -0.12 -5.86 -3.09
CA CYS A 26 0.19 -4.60 -2.45
C CYS A 26 1.31 -4.83 -1.43
N HIS A 27 2.49 -4.29 -1.72
CA HIS A 27 3.64 -4.35 -0.83
C HIS A 27 3.75 -3.08 0.02
N SER A 28 4.03 -3.24 1.31
CA SER A 28 4.23 -2.14 2.25
C SER A 28 5.27 -2.51 3.32
N ASP A 29 5.74 -1.50 4.05
CA ASP A 29 6.44 -1.72 5.31
C ASP A 29 5.52 -2.37 6.36
N ALA A 30 6.11 -2.73 7.51
CA ALA A 30 5.39 -3.28 8.67
C ALA A 30 4.67 -2.22 9.52
N GLY A 31 4.34 -1.06 8.93
CA GLY A 31 3.65 0.04 9.60
C GLY A 31 2.24 -0.34 10.05
N SER A 32 1.85 0.13 11.24
CA SER A 32 0.55 -0.23 11.85
C SER A 32 -0.70 0.05 10.98
N PRO A 33 -0.76 1.07 10.11
CA PRO A 33 -1.90 1.24 9.21
C PRO A 33 -2.02 0.12 8.16
N PHE A 34 -0.90 -0.36 7.64
CA PHE A 34 -0.84 -1.44 6.64
C PHE A 34 -1.04 -2.82 7.26
N MET A 35 -0.84 -2.95 8.57
CA MET A 35 -1.14 -4.16 9.35
C MET A 35 -2.57 -4.21 9.90
N SER A 36 -3.40 -3.22 9.58
CA SER A 36 -4.77 -3.17 10.10
C SER A 36 -5.71 -4.14 9.37
N VAL A 37 -6.66 -4.71 10.10
CA VAL A 37 -7.71 -5.60 9.53
C VAL A 37 -8.45 -4.91 8.39
N ARG A 38 -8.81 -3.64 8.58
CA ARG A 38 -9.54 -2.83 7.59
C ARG A 38 -8.78 -2.66 6.27
N TYR A 39 -7.45 -2.57 6.33
CA TYR A 39 -6.64 -2.52 5.13
C TYR A 39 -6.68 -3.84 4.36
N GLY A 40 -6.53 -4.97 5.06
CA GLY A 40 -6.66 -6.29 4.47
C GLY A 40 -8.03 -6.55 3.85
N GLU A 41 -9.10 -6.21 4.56
CA GLU A 41 -10.48 -6.30 4.05
C GLU A 41 -10.65 -5.50 2.76
N ARG A 42 -10.18 -4.25 2.72
CA ARG A 42 -10.31 -3.40 1.53
C ARG A 42 -9.53 -3.95 0.33
N LEU A 43 -8.34 -4.49 0.55
CA LEU A 43 -7.59 -5.14 -0.53
C LEU A 43 -8.32 -6.38 -1.06
N ALA A 44 -8.91 -7.19 -0.18
CA ALA A 44 -9.69 -8.36 -0.59
C ALA A 44 -10.93 -7.97 -1.41
N GLU A 45 -11.64 -6.89 -1.04
CA GLU A 45 -12.79 -6.37 -1.78
C GLU A 45 -12.46 -6.01 -3.23
N ILE A 46 -11.25 -5.50 -3.48
CA ILE A 46 -10.80 -5.14 -4.83
C ILE A 46 -10.04 -6.27 -5.53
N GLY A 47 -9.88 -7.45 -4.91
CA GLY A 47 -9.17 -8.60 -5.50
C GLY A 47 -7.64 -8.57 -5.36
N ALA A 48 -7.10 -7.65 -4.56
CA ALA A 48 -5.68 -7.55 -4.28
C ALA A 48 -5.29 -8.30 -2.99
N VAL A 49 -4.00 -8.58 -2.82
CA VAL A 49 -3.45 -9.23 -1.62
C VAL A 49 -2.35 -8.41 -0.97
N PRO A 50 -2.32 -8.30 0.37
CA PRO A 50 -1.22 -7.61 1.06
C PRO A 50 0.06 -8.44 1.05
N SER A 51 1.20 -7.75 1.20
CA SER A 51 2.50 -8.33 1.48
C SER A 51 3.38 -7.33 2.22
N ILE A 52 4.28 -7.85 3.04
CA ILE A 52 5.31 -7.08 3.77
C ILE A 52 6.65 -7.80 3.62
N GLY A 53 7.75 -7.06 3.71
CA GLY A 53 9.09 -7.64 3.76
C GLY A 53 9.46 -8.16 5.15
N SER A 54 10.74 -8.52 5.30
CA SER A 54 11.29 -8.93 6.59
C SER A 54 11.53 -7.71 7.48
N VAL A 55 11.25 -7.82 8.78
CA VAL A 55 11.43 -6.70 9.70
C VAL A 55 12.90 -6.34 9.83
N GLY A 56 13.22 -5.04 9.68
CA GLY A 56 14.58 -4.51 9.80
C GLY A 56 15.39 -4.50 8.51
N ASP A 57 14.79 -4.89 7.39
CA ASP A 57 15.32 -4.66 6.05
C ASP A 57 14.65 -3.41 5.45
N SER A 58 15.43 -2.51 4.87
CA SER A 58 14.96 -1.28 4.23
C SER A 58 14.86 -1.40 2.71
N PHE A 59 15.40 -2.46 2.11
CA PHE A 59 15.41 -2.62 0.65
C PHE A 59 14.03 -2.90 0.06
N ASP A 60 13.12 -3.46 0.86
CA ASP A 60 11.78 -3.84 0.45
C ASP A 60 10.88 -2.64 0.04
N ASN A 61 11.08 -1.49 0.71
CA ASN A 61 10.33 -0.25 0.48
C ASN A 61 11.16 0.83 -0.25
N ALA A 62 12.45 0.58 -0.51
CA ALA A 62 13.40 1.59 -1.03
C ALA A 62 12.92 2.27 -2.33
N LEU A 63 12.28 1.53 -3.24
CA LEU A 63 11.70 2.09 -4.46
C LEU A 63 10.59 3.11 -4.15
N ALA A 64 9.66 2.74 -3.26
CA ALA A 64 8.55 3.63 -2.89
C ALA A 64 9.06 4.88 -2.15
N GLU A 65 10.06 4.74 -1.29
CA GLU A 65 10.69 5.87 -0.60
C GLU A 65 11.44 6.79 -1.56
N THR A 66 12.14 6.25 -2.55
CA THR A 66 12.83 7.03 -3.57
C THR A 66 11.83 7.86 -4.39
N VAL A 67 10.71 7.25 -4.82
CA VAL A 67 9.63 7.97 -5.52
C VAL A 67 9.02 9.06 -4.65
N ASN A 68 8.76 8.77 -3.36
CA ASN A 68 8.28 9.79 -2.42
C ASN A 68 9.29 10.91 -2.21
N GLY A 69 10.59 10.61 -2.24
CA GLY A 69 11.68 11.58 -2.18
C GLY A 69 11.63 12.54 -3.36
N TYR A 70 11.42 12.04 -4.58
CA TYR A 70 11.24 12.88 -5.77
C TYR A 70 10.07 13.85 -5.63
N TYR A 71 8.92 13.42 -5.11
CA TYR A 71 7.77 14.30 -4.90
C TYR A 71 7.94 15.35 -3.79
N LYS A 72 8.90 15.18 -2.88
CA LYS A 72 9.18 16.10 -1.76
C LYS A 72 10.36 17.03 -2.02
N ALA A 73 11.15 16.74 -3.06
CA ALA A 73 12.32 17.51 -3.42
C ALA A 73 11.96 18.85 -4.09
N ASP A 74 10.72 18.98 -4.56
CA ASP A 74 10.11 20.21 -5.09
C ASP A 74 9.24 20.93 -4.05
#